data_AF-A0A7E5X1Q5-F1
#
_entry.id   AF-A0A7E5X1Q5-F1
#
_cell.length_a   1.000
_cell.length_b   1.000
_cell.length_c   1.000
_cell.angle_alpha   90.00
_cell.angle_beta   90.00
_cell.angle_gamma   90.00
#
_symmetry.space_group_name_H-M   'P 1'
#
loop_
_entity.id
_entity.type
_entity.pdbx_description
1 polymer ?
#
loop_
_entity_poly.entity_id
_entity_poly.type
_entity_poly.pdbx_seq_one_letter_code
_entity_poly.pdbx_strand_id
1 'polypeptide(L)'
;MLGKLIKYKSTLGLRRVQVKKLRQNLKTACQVARTMSTAKASETASLNSHLNFARTQYLDLYQQQNEKIEQINKLTAENQTLCDQLQCFNNIIQLGYNELQKIRSEPKENVSTLEQLKHIIVCCGQYYADHCNEQERCNRLEHKNRFLNNRILIMENHLQVALDELRNVRITLKHHNHKNEIVPKTGHCIGVVCSEYHAGPNETNYSNLTMTKIELNHQSLQTNNINMTDLDLTTHLKTVKKLLHDQENLIRDLRCISSVLITEESFFD
;
A
#
# COMPACT_ATOMS: atom_id res chain seq x y z
N MET A 1 91.51 13.71 -80.06
CA MET A 1 91.14 12.94 -78.84
C MET A 1 90.57 13.79 -77.71
N LEU A 2 91.00 15.04 -77.53
CA LEU A 2 90.56 15.93 -76.44
C LEU A 2 89.04 16.22 -76.41
N GLY A 3 88.40 16.47 -77.56
CA GLY A 3 86.96 16.75 -77.64
C GLY A 3 86.05 15.57 -77.21
N LYS A 4 86.47 14.33 -77.48
CA LYS A 4 85.74 13.13 -77.00
C LYS A 4 85.83 13.02 -75.47
N LEU A 5 87.01 13.26 -74.90
CA LEU A 5 87.24 13.22 -73.45
C LEU A 5 86.41 14.28 -72.70
N ILE A 6 86.32 15.50 -73.23
CA ILE A 6 85.48 16.58 -72.67
C ILE A 6 84.00 16.17 -72.69
N LYS A 7 83.51 15.59 -73.79
CA LYS A 7 82.13 15.09 -73.89
C LYS A 7 81.83 13.99 -72.87
N TYR A 8 82.74 13.04 -72.67
CA TYR A 8 82.59 11.99 -71.66
C TYR A 8 82.62 12.55 -70.24
N LYS A 9 83.49 13.53 -69.95
CA LYS A 9 83.56 14.21 -68.64
C LYS A 9 82.25 14.94 -68.32
N SER A 10 81.68 15.68 -69.27
CA SER A 10 80.39 16.36 -69.09
C SER A 10 79.23 15.38 -68.90
N THR A 11 79.22 14.29 -69.67
CA THR A 11 78.19 13.22 -69.54
C THR A 11 78.28 12.52 -68.19
N LEU A 12 79.50 12.23 -67.70
CA LEU A 12 79.74 11.67 -66.36
C LEU A 12 79.31 12.65 -65.26
N GLY A 13 79.58 13.95 -65.42
CA GLY A 13 79.13 15.00 -64.52
C GLY A 13 77.60 15.04 -64.43
N LEU A 14 76.91 15.01 -65.56
CA LEU A 14 75.45 14.99 -65.62
C LEU A 14 74.86 13.73 -64.98
N ARG A 15 75.43 12.55 -65.28
CA ARG A 15 75.04 11.29 -64.62
C ARG A 15 75.26 11.34 -63.11
N ARG A 16 76.36 11.92 -62.63
CA ARG A 16 76.62 12.09 -61.20
C ARG A 16 75.55 12.96 -60.52
N VAL A 17 75.10 14.04 -61.17
CA VAL A 17 74.00 14.89 -60.68
C VAL A 17 72.68 14.12 -60.68
N GLN A 18 72.37 13.38 -61.75
CA GLN A 18 71.17 12.55 -61.82
C GLN A 18 71.13 11.47 -60.73
N VAL A 19 72.24 10.77 -60.50
CA VAL A 19 72.35 9.77 -59.42
C VAL A 19 72.16 10.41 -58.04
N LYS A 20 72.73 11.60 -57.79
CA LYS A 20 72.49 12.34 -56.54
C LYS A 20 71.00 12.69 -56.37
N LYS A 21 70.35 13.19 -57.42
CA LYS A 21 68.92 13.51 -57.40
C LYS A 21 68.06 12.27 -57.16
N LEU A 22 68.36 11.16 -57.82
CA LEU A 22 67.66 9.88 -57.63
C LEU A 22 67.82 9.35 -56.21
N ARG A 23 69.02 9.41 -55.62
CA ARG A 23 69.25 9.02 -54.22
C ARG A 23 68.44 9.89 -53.26
N GLN A 24 68.39 11.20 -53.49
CA GLN A 24 67.60 12.11 -52.66
C GLN A 24 66.10 11.82 -52.79
N ASN A 25 65.60 11.64 -54.01
CA ASN A 25 64.20 11.29 -54.27
C ASN A 25 63.82 9.96 -53.62
N LEU A 26 64.68 8.95 -53.70
CA LEU A 26 64.46 7.66 -53.04
C LEU A 26 64.38 7.81 -51.53
N LYS A 27 65.29 8.60 -50.92
CA LYS A 27 65.27 8.86 -49.48
C LYS A 27 63.97 9.54 -49.05
N THR A 28 63.52 10.56 -49.80
CA THR A 28 62.24 11.24 -49.54
C THR A 28 61.05 10.30 -49.72
N ALA A 29 61.00 9.51 -50.80
CA ALA A 29 59.93 8.56 -51.06
C ALA A 29 59.84 7.50 -49.94
N CYS A 30 60.97 6.98 -49.48
CA CYS A 30 61.01 6.05 -48.34
C CYS A 30 60.52 6.69 -47.05
N GLN A 31 60.87 7.95 -46.79
CA GLN A 31 60.40 8.68 -45.60
C GLN A 31 58.89 8.91 -45.68
N VAL A 32 58.37 9.35 -46.83
CA VAL A 32 56.93 9.53 -47.06
C VAL A 32 56.20 8.19 -46.87
N ALA A 33 56.66 7.10 -47.52
CA ALA A 33 56.06 5.79 -47.37
C ALA A 33 56.04 5.31 -45.90
N ARG A 34 57.12 5.54 -45.15
CA ARG A 34 57.18 5.20 -43.72
C ARG A 34 56.16 6.01 -42.92
N THR A 35 56.10 7.33 -43.13
CA THR A 35 55.16 8.21 -42.41
C THR A 35 53.70 7.88 -42.73
N MET A 36 53.37 7.61 -44.00
CA MET A 36 52.03 7.17 -44.41
C MET A 36 51.68 5.81 -43.80
N SER A 37 52.63 4.86 -43.78
CA SER A 37 52.41 3.56 -43.15
C SER A 37 52.14 3.69 -41.65
N THR A 38 52.87 4.56 -40.94
CA THR A 38 52.64 4.79 -39.51
C THR A 38 51.33 5.52 -39.24
N ALA A 39 50.98 6.52 -40.07
CA ALA A 39 49.72 7.23 -39.94
C ALA A 39 48.53 6.28 -40.15
N LYS A 40 48.57 5.45 -41.20
CA LYS A 40 47.53 4.44 -41.46
C LYS A 40 47.41 3.41 -40.34
N ALA A 41 48.54 2.96 -39.77
CA ALA A 41 48.52 2.05 -38.64
C ALA A 41 47.88 2.70 -37.40
N SER A 42 48.19 3.97 -37.12
CA SER A 42 47.58 4.74 -36.03
C SER A 42 46.08 4.94 -36.23
N GLU A 43 45.65 5.29 -37.44
CA GLU A 43 44.25 5.46 -37.80
C GLU A 43 43.48 4.15 -37.64
N THR A 44 44.04 3.04 -38.13
CA THR A 44 43.44 1.71 -37.98
C THR A 44 43.28 1.33 -36.49
N ALA A 45 44.29 1.63 -35.67
CA ALA A 45 44.22 1.37 -34.23
C ALA A 45 43.13 2.22 -33.54
N SER A 46 43.02 3.51 -33.91
CA SER A 46 41.97 4.39 -33.40
C SER A 46 40.57 3.91 -33.80
N LEU A 47 40.36 3.57 -35.08
CA LEU A 47 39.09 3.03 -35.56
C LEU A 47 38.69 1.73 -34.84
N ASN A 48 39.64 0.81 -34.63
CA ASN A 48 39.39 -0.40 -33.86
C ASN A 48 39.02 -0.10 -32.40
N SER A 49 39.66 0.90 -31.78
CA SER A 49 39.30 1.35 -30.44
C SER A 49 37.86 1.88 -30.38
N HIS A 50 37.49 2.76 -31.33
CA HIS A 50 36.14 3.29 -31.43
C HIS A 50 35.10 2.19 -31.67
N LEU A 51 35.40 1.20 -32.51
CA LEU A 51 34.52 0.06 -32.77
C LEU A 51 34.30 -0.76 -31.50
N ASN A 52 35.38 -1.07 -30.76
CA ASN A 52 35.27 -1.81 -29.51
C ASN A 52 34.45 -1.05 -28.47
N PHE A 53 34.68 0.25 -28.34
CA PHE A 53 33.91 1.11 -27.43
C PHE A 53 32.42 1.14 -27.79
N ALA A 54 32.09 1.34 -29.07
CA ALA A 54 30.70 1.32 -29.54
C ALA A 54 30.04 -0.05 -29.30
N ARG A 55 30.79 -1.15 -29.48
CA ARG A 55 30.29 -2.50 -29.21
C ARG A 55 29.97 -2.70 -27.72
N THR A 56 30.82 -2.22 -26.82
CA THR A 56 30.56 -2.29 -25.38
C THR A 56 29.33 -1.47 -25.00
N GLN A 57 29.24 -0.23 -25.48
CA GLN A 57 28.06 0.61 -25.23
C GLN A 57 26.76 -0.03 -25.74
N TYR A 58 26.81 -0.65 -26.91
CA TYR A 58 25.65 -1.37 -27.45
C TYR A 58 25.21 -2.51 -26.52
N LEU A 59 26.15 -3.30 -25.98
CA LEU A 59 25.83 -4.38 -25.06
C LEU A 59 25.23 -3.87 -23.75
N ASP A 60 25.78 -2.78 -23.20
CA ASP A 60 25.24 -2.16 -21.99
C ASP A 60 23.81 -1.64 -22.20
N LEU A 61 23.57 -0.96 -23.34
CA LEU A 61 22.22 -0.48 -23.70
C LEU A 61 21.25 -1.62 -23.92
N TYR A 62 21.69 -2.71 -24.56
CA TYR A 62 20.87 -3.90 -24.77
C TYR A 62 20.50 -4.56 -23.44
N GLN A 63 21.44 -4.64 -22.49
CA GLN A 63 21.16 -5.16 -21.16
C GLN A 63 20.17 -4.27 -20.40
N GLN A 64 20.40 -2.96 -20.40
CA GLN A 64 19.47 -1.99 -19.78
C GLN A 64 18.07 -2.09 -20.39
N GLN A 65 17.95 -2.27 -21.70
CA GLN A 65 16.67 -2.46 -22.37
C GLN A 65 15.95 -3.72 -21.85
N ASN A 66 16.65 -4.84 -21.71
CA ASN A 66 16.04 -6.07 -21.18
C ASN A 66 15.58 -5.90 -19.73
N GLU A 67 16.39 -5.29 -18.87
CA GLU A 67 16.02 -4.99 -17.49
C GLU A 67 14.78 -4.08 -17.42
N LYS A 68 14.67 -3.10 -18.33
CA LYS A 68 13.49 -2.23 -18.42
C LYS A 68 12.25 -2.98 -18.90
N ILE A 69 12.38 -3.88 -19.86
CA ILE A 69 11.28 -4.73 -20.33
C ILE A 69 10.77 -5.61 -19.18
N GLU A 70 11.66 -6.22 -18.40
CA GLU A 70 11.26 -7.03 -17.23
C GLU A 70 10.54 -6.19 -16.17
N GLN A 71 11.03 -4.97 -15.89
CA GLN A 71 10.36 -4.03 -14.99
C GLN A 71 8.96 -3.65 -15.50
N ILE A 72 8.80 -3.37 -16.79
CA ILE A 72 7.51 -3.07 -17.40
C ILE A 72 6.55 -4.25 -17.25
N ASN A 73 7.00 -5.48 -17.52
CA ASN A 73 6.18 -6.67 -17.39
C ASN A 73 5.71 -6.88 -15.95
N LYS A 74 6.61 -6.71 -14.97
CA LYS A 74 6.28 -6.81 -13.55
C LYS A 74 5.23 -5.76 -13.15
N LEU A 75 5.46 -4.49 -13.50
CA LEU A 75 4.53 -3.41 -13.17
C LEU A 75 3.17 -3.59 -13.84
N THR A 76 3.15 -4.14 -15.06
CA THR A 76 1.90 -4.45 -15.77
C THR A 76 1.10 -5.53 -15.05
N ALA A 77 1.77 -6.58 -14.58
CA ALA A 77 1.13 -7.64 -13.80
C ALA A 77 0.60 -7.14 -12.44
N GLU A 78 1.38 -6.30 -11.75
CA GLU A 78 0.96 -5.67 -10.49
C GLU A 78 -0.25 -4.76 -10.70
N ASN A 79 -0.26 -3.97 -11.77
CA ASN A 79 -1.39 -3.11 -12.12
C ASN A 79 -2.66 -3.92 -12.42
N GLN A 80 -2.53 -5.02 -13.18
CA GLN A 80 -3.66 -5.91 -13.44
C GLN A 80 -4.23 -6.49 -12.13
N THR A 81 -3.35 -6.95 -11.23
CA THR A 81 -3.75 -7.48 -9.92
C THR A 81 -4.51 -6.43 -9.10
N LEU A 82 -4.04 -5.19 -9.10
CA LEU A 82 -4.72 -4.08 -8.40
C LEU A 82 -6.07 -3.75 -9.04
N CYS A 83 -6.18 -3.78 -10.37
CA CYS A 83 -7.44 -3.61 -11.08
C CYS A 83 -8.46 -4.69 -10.69
N ASP A 84 -8.02 -5.95 -10.64
CA ASP A 84 -8.87 -7.09 -10.26
C ASP A 84 -9.35 -6.96 -8.79
N GLN A 85 -8.45 -6.55 -7.89
CA GLN A 85 -8.80 -6.28 -6.49
C GLN A 85 -9.82 -5.14 -6.36
N LEU A 86 -9.63 -4.04 -7.11
CA LEU A 86 -10.54 -2.91 -7.11
C LEU A 86 -11.93 -3.32 -7.63
N GLN A 87 -11.98 -4.14 -8.68
CA GLN A 87 -13.24 -4.69 -9.18
C GLN A 87 -13.92 -5.59 -8.14
N CYS A 88 -13.16 -6.43 -7.44
CA CYS A 88 -13.68 -7.26 -6.35
C CYS A 88 -14.30 -6.40 -5.24
N PHE A 89 -13.61 -5.35 -4.78
CA PHE A 89 -14.15 -4.44 -3.77
C PHE A 89 -15.41 -3.72 -4.25
N ASN A 90 -15.44 -3.26 -5.50
CA ASN A 90 -16.63 -2.65 -6.07
C ASN A 90 -17.83 -3.60 -6.06
N ASN A 91 -17.62 -4.87 -6.41
CA ASN A 91 -18.67 -5.90 -6.39
C ASN A 91 -19.16 -6.16 -4.96
N ILE A 92 -18.24 -6.27 -3.99
CA ILE A 92 -18.60 -6.45 -2.58
C ILE A 92 -19.43 -5.28 -2.06
N ILE A 93 -19.02 -4.04 -2.38
CA ILE A 93 -19.76 -2.84 -1.98
C ILE A 93 -21.17 -2.84 -2.60
N GLN A 94 -21.28 -3.16 -3.89
CA GLN A 94 -22.58 -3.23 -4.55
C GLN A 94 -23.49 -4.29 -3.94
N LEU A 95 -22.95 -5.49 -3.64
CA LEU A 95 -23.70 -6.55 -2.96
C LEU A 95 -24.15 -6.11 -1.56
N GLY A 96 -23.23 -5.54 -0.77
CA GLY A 96 -23.54 -5.03 0.57
C GLY A 96 -24.60 -3.94 0.55
N TYR A 97 -24.54 -3.02 -0.41
CA TYR A 97 -25.55 -1.97 -0.58
C TYR A 97 -26.90 -2.56 -0.98
N ASN A 98 -26.94 -3.54 -1.89
CA ASN A 98 -28.18 -4.22 -2.27
C ASN A 98 -28.84 -4.91 -1.07
N GLU A 99 -28.06 -5.62 -0.25
CA GLU A 99 -28.58 -6.28 0.95
C GLU A 99 -29.07 -5.26 1.99
N LEU A 100 -28.33 -4.16 2.18
CA LEU A 100 -28.76 -3.09 3.07
C LEU A 100 -30.11 -2.49 2.65
N GLN A 101 -30.31 -2.23 1.36
CA GLN A 101 -31.56 -1.71 0.83
C GLN A 101 -32.73 -2.69 1.07
N LYS A 102 -32.49 -4.00 0.91
CA LYS A 102 -33.49 -5.03 1.24
C LYS A 102 -33.86 -5.02 2.72
N ILE A 103 -32.87 -4.96 3.62
CA ILE A 103 -33.10 -4.93 5.07
C ILE A 103 -33.93 -3.70 5.47
N ARG A 104 -33.66 -2.55 4.85
CA ARG A 104 -34.35 -1.28 5.12
C ARG A 104 -35.66 -1.12 4.36
N SER A 105 -35.98 -2.04 3.44
CA SER A 105 -37.13 -1.94 2.53
C SER A 105 -37.15 -0.63 1.74
N GLU A 106 -35.98 -0.13 1.37
CA GLU A 106 -35.78 1.10 0.62
C GLU A 106 -35.51 0.78 -0.87
N PRO A 107 -35.96 1.63 -1.81
CA PRO A 107 -35.69 1.44 -3.22
C PRO A 107 -34.20 1.59 -3.52
N LYS A 108 -33.68 0.76 -4.43
CA LYS A 108 -32.28 0.85 -4.84
C LYS A 108 -32.04 2.12 -5.66
N GLU A 109 -31.25 3.02 -5.11
CA GLU A 109 -30.78 4.21 -5.83
C GLU A 109 -29.54 3.90 -6.69
N ASN A 110 -29.44 4.55 -7.84
CA ASN A 110 -28.29 4.42 -8.72
C ASN A 110 -27.22 5.46 -8.36
N VAL A 111 -26.49 5.17 -7.29
CA VAL A 111 -25.41 6.02 -6.76
C VAL A 111 -24.04 5.39 -6.98
N SER A 112 -22.99 6.22 -7.01
CA SER A 112 -21.60 5.78 -7.19
C SER A 112 -21.17 4.78 -6.10
N THR A 113 -20.23 3.89 -6.39
CA THR A 113 -19.74 2.88 -5.43
C THR A 113 -19.19 3.49 -4.14
N LEU A 114 -18.53 4.65 -4.23
CA LEU A 114 -18.08 5.38 -3.04
C LEU A 114 -19.25 5.81 -2.16
N GLU A 115 -20.33 6.28 -2.76
CA GLU A 115 -21.52 6.70 -2.03
C GLU A 115 -22.26 5.50 -1.44
N GLN A 116 -22.35 4.39 -2.18
CA GLN A 116 -22.86 3.12 -1.66
C GLN A 116 -22.09 2.69 -0.40
N LEU A 117 -20.75 2.77 -0.42
CA LEU A 117 -19.91 2.46 0.73
C LEU A 117 -20.19 3.39 1.92
N LYS A 118 -20.33 4.71 1.69
CA LYS A 118 -20.70 5.64 2.77
C LYS A 118 -22.04 5.29 3.39
N HIS A 119 -23.05 4.98 2.58
CA HIS A 119 -24.35 4.53 3.08
C HIS A 119 -24.23 3.27 3.94
N ILE A 120 -23.46 2.29 3.50
CA ILE A 120 -23.18 1.08 4.28
C ILE A 120 -22.55 1.43 5.63
N ILE A 121 -21.48 2.25 5.63
CA ILE A 121 -20.78 2.62 6.87
C ILE A 121 -21.71 3.33 7.85
N VAL A 122 -22.48 4.31 7.38
CA VAL A 122 -23.42 5.06 8.21
C VAL A 122 -24.49 4.14 8.79
N CYS A 123 -25.11 3.29 7.96
CA CYS A 123 -26.17 2.40 8.43
C CYS A 123 -25.63 1.35 9.41
N CYS A 124 -24.47 0.74 9.14
CA CYS A 124 -23.83 -0.17 10.08
C CYS A 124 -23.53 0.51 11.43
N GLY A 125 -23.06 1.76 11.40
CA GLY A 125 -22.85 2.56 12.61
C GLY A 125 -24.15 2.80 13.39
N GLN A 126 -25.25 3.09 12.69
CA GLN A 126 -26.56 3.25 13.31
C GLN A 126 -27.06 1.94 13.92
N TYR A 127 -27.00 0.82 13.19
CA TYR A 127 -27.39 -0.50 13.73
C TYR A 127 -26.57 -0.88 14.96
N TYR A 128 -25.27 -0.58 14.97
CA TYR A 128 -24.43 -0.83 16.13
C TYR A 128 -24.84 0.01 17.34
N ALA A 129 -25.11 1.31 17.14
CA ALA A 129 -25.59 2.18 18.21
C ALA A 129 -26.94 1.72 18.76
N ASP A 130 -27.87 1.35 17.89
CA ASP A 130 -29.19 0.84 18.26
C ASP A 130 -29.08 -0.46 19.06
N HIS A 131 -28.19 -1.37 18.65
CA HIS A 131 -27.89 -2.59 19.39
C HIS A 131 -27.36 -2.30 20.81
N CYS A 132 -26.41 -1.37 20.94
CA CYS A 132 -25.88 -0.96 22.26
C CYS A 132 -26.97 -0.36 23.15
N ASN A 133 -27.83 0.49 22.60
CA ASN A 133 -28.94 1.11 23.32
C ASN A 133 -29.95 0.06 23.81
N GLU A 134 -30.32 -0.89 22.95
CA GLU A 134 -31.23 -1.97 23.33
C GLU A 134 -30.61 -2.90 24.38
N GLN A 135 -29.31 -3.20 24.25
CA GLN A 135 -28.59 -3.99 25.24
C GLN A 135 -28.59 -3.30 26.62
N GLU A 136 -28.35 -1.98 26.68
CA GLU A 136 -28.41 -1.23 27.92
C GLU A 136 -29.84 -1.24 28.51
N ARG A 137 -30.86 -1.08 27.66
CA ARG A 137 -32.27 -1.16 28.07
C ARG A 137 -32.60 -2.52 28.69
N CYS A 138 -32.17 -3.61 28.05
CA CYS A 138 -32.32 -4.98 28.55
C CYS A 138 -31.66 -5.15 29.91
N ASN A 139 -30.42 -4.68 30.09
CA ASN A 139 -29.72 -4.75 31.38
C ASN A 139 -30.48 -4.00 32.49
N ARG A 140 -31.00 -2.81 32.20
CA ARG A 140 -31.80 -2.02 33.17
C ARG A 140 -33.09 -2.76 33.56
N LEU A 141 -33.78 -3.35 32.58
CA LEU A 141 -34.99 -4.15 32.83
C LEU A 141 -34.68 -5.40 33.65
N GLU A 142 -33.55 -6.06 33.39
CA GLU A 142 -33.11 -7.22 34.14
C GLU A 142 -32.82 -6.87 35.61
N HIS A 143 -32.10 -5.77 35.86
CA HIS A 143 -31.89 -5.27 37.23
C HIS A 143 -33.20 -4.97 37.95
N LYS A 144 -34.16 -4.34 37.26
CA LYS A 144 -35.50 -4.06 37.83
C LYS A 144 -36.26 -5.35 38.14
N ASN A 145 -36.22 -6.35 37.25
CA ASN A 145 -36.84 -7.65 37.47
C ASN A 145 -36.22 -8.38 38.67
N ARG A 146 -34.88 -8.40 38.78
CA ARG A 146 -34.19 -8.98 39.95
C ARG A 146 -34.61 -8.29 41.25
N PHE A 147 -34.72 -6.96 41.26
CA PHE A 147 -35.19 -6.21 42.43
C PHE A 147 -36.63 -6.56 42.80
N LEU A 148 -37.55 -6.59 41.83
CA LEU A 148 -38.95 -6.93 42.07
C LEU A 148 -39.11 -8.37 42.57
N ASN A 149 -38.40 -9.33 41.97
CA ASN A 149 -38.40 -10.72 42.41
C ASN A 149 -37.93 -10.85 43.86
N ASN A 150 -36.84 -10.16 44.24
CA ASN A 150 -36.38 -10.14 45.62
C ASN A 150 -37.43 -9.56 46.58
N ARG A 151 -38.17 -8.53 46.15
CA ARG A 151 -39.21 -7.91 46.97
C ARG A 151 -40.44 -8.81 47.13
N ILE A 152 -40.81 -9.54 46.08
CA ILE A 152 -41.86 -10.57 46.16
C ILE A 152 -41.44 -11.66 47.15
N LEU A 153 -40.22 -12.18 47.04
CA LEU A 153 -39.68 -13.19 47.95
C LEU A 153 -39.74 -12.73 49.43
N ILE A 154 -39.38 -11.47 49.70
CA ILE A 154 -39.48 -10.90 51.05
C ILE A 154 -40.94 -10.83 51.52
N MET A 155 -41.86 -10.39 50.66
CA MET A 155 -43.29 -10.35 50.99
C MET A 155 -43.87 -11.74 51.23
N GLU A 156 -43.50 -12.74 50.43
CA GLU A 156 -43.90 -14.13 50.61
C GLU A 156 -43.42 -14.66 51.96
N ASN A 157 -42.15 -14.39 52.33
CA ASN A 157 -41.62 -14.75 53.65
C ASN A 157 -42.39 -14.05 54.78
N HIS A 158 -42.67 -12.75 54.67
CA HIS A 158 -43.44 -12.02 55.69
C HIS A 158 -44.87 -12.55 55.82
N LEU A 159 -45.54 -12.87 54.70
CA LEU A 159 -46.87 -13.47 54.71
C LEU A 159 -46.85 -14.85 55.36
N GLN A 160 -45.82 -15.66 55.09
CA GLN A 160 -45.65 -16.97 55.72
C GLN A 160 -45.50 -16.83 57.24
N VAL A 161 -44.68 -15.89 57.71
CA VAL A 161 -44.54 -15.59 59.15
C VAL A 161 -45.88 -15.15 59.76
N ALA A 162 -46.62 -14.25 59.11
CA ALA A 162 -47.93 -13.79 59.60
C ALA A 162 -48.96 -14.94 59.65
N LEU A 163 -48.94 -15.85 58.67
CA LEU A 163 -49.77 -17.06 58.67
C LEU A 163 -49.42 -17.98 59.85
N ASP A 164 -48.13 -18.16 60.15
CA ASP A 164 -47.68 -18.97 61.28
C ASP A 164 -48.07 -18.33 62.62
N GLU A 165 -47.94 -17.01 62.76
CA GLU A 165 -48.42 -16.26 63.93
C GLU A 165 -49.94 -16.40 64.13
N LEU A 166 -50.74 -16.22 63.07
CA LEU A 166 -52.19 -16.41 63.12
C LEU A 166 -52.57 -17.84 63.49
N ARG A 167 -51.82 -18.83 62.99
CA ARG A 167 -52.00 -20.24 63.33
C ARG A 167 -51.73 -20.48 64.82
N ASN A 168 -50.66 -19.89 65.35
CA ASN A 168 -50.31 -19.94 66.77
C ASN A 168 -51.40 -19.29 67.64
N VAL A 169 -51.84 -18.08 67.30
CA VAL A 169 -52.94 -17.40 68.01
C VAL A 169 -54.20 -18.24 68.00
N ARG A 170 -54.58 -18.82 66.86
CA ARG A 170 -55.75 -19.72 66.75
C ARG A 170 -55.61 -20.95 67.66
N ILE A 171 -54.42 -21.51 67.81
CA ILE A 171 -54.16 -22.63 68.74
C ILE A 171 -54.33 -22.16 70.19
N THR A 172 -53.78 -21.00 70.55
CA THR A 172 -53.91 -20.41 71.90
C THR A 172 -55.36 -20.08 72.24
N LEU A 173 -56.13 -19.53 71.30
CA LEU A 173 -57.55 -19.22 71.45
C LEU A 173 -58.40 -20.49 71.62
N LYS A 174 -58.09 -21.56 70.87
CA LYS A 174 -58.70 -22.88 71.09
C LYS A 174 -58.37 -23.43 72.49
N HIS A 175 -57.15 -23.24 72.98
CA HIS A 175 -56.76 -23.65 74.33
C HIS A 175 -57.45 -22.81 75.43
N HIS A 176 -57.76 -21.53 75.17
CA HIS A 176 -58.54 -20.68 76.08
C HIS A 176 -60.04 -21.01 76.07
N ASN A 177 -60.63 -21.25 74.90
CA ASN A 177 -62.04 -21.67 74.78
C ASN A 177 -62.30 -23.09 75.31
N HIS A 178 -61.28 -23.94 75.45
CA HIS A 178 -61.41 -25.21 76.18
C HIS A 178 -61.34 -25.07 77.71
N LYS A 179 -60.97 -23.89 78.24
CA LYS A 179 -61.02 -23.62 79.68
C LYS A 179 -62.32 -22.96 80.13
N ASN A 180 -63.08 -22.35 79.21
CA ASN A 180 -64.38 -21.75 79.48
C ASN A 180 -65.46 -22.36 78.57
N GLU A 181 -66.25 -23.25 79.18
CA GLU A 181 -67.59 -23.76 78.82
C GLU A 181 -67.78 -24.90 77.79
N ILE A 182 -68.33 -26.00 78.34
CA ILE A 182 -69.55 -26.73 77.95
C ILE A 182 -69.95 -26.65 76.45
N VAL A 183 -69.86 -27.81 75.82
CA VAL A 183 -70.28 -28.28 74.47
C VAL A 183 -71.83 -28.21 74.28
N PRO A 184 -72.47 -28.34 73.07
CA PRO A 184 -72.02 -28.43 71.66
C PRO A 184 -72.79 -27.52 70.64
N LYS A 185 -72.31 -27.41 69.39
CA LYS A 185 -72.94 -28.00 68.15
C LYS A 185 -72.49 -27.34 66.83
N THR A 186 -72.21 -28.22 65.86
CA THR A 186 -72.43 -28.14 64.40
C THR A 186 -71.94 -26.94 63.58
N GLY A 187 -71.09 -27.20 62.58
CA GLY A 187 -70.90 -26.31 61.44
C GLY A 187 -69.71 -26.64 60.55
N HIS A 188 -69.96 -27.47 59.53
CA HIS A 188 -69.31 -27.53 58.21
C HIS A 188 -67.79 -27.22 58.10
N CYS A 189 -67.02 -28.29 57.87
CA CYS A 189 -65.65 -28.21 57.38
C CYS A 189 -65.67 -27.99 55.86
N ILE A 190 -65.32 -26.78 55.40
CA ILE A 190 -65.00 -26.54 53.99
C ILE A 190 -63.52 -26.85 53.82
N GLY A 191 -63.23 -27.97 53.14
CA GLY A 191 -61.88 -28.34 52.74
C GLY A 191 -61.35 -27.35 51.72
N VAL A 192 -60.31 -26.60 52.09
CA VAL A 192 -59.46 -25.90 51.13
C VAL A 192 -58.41 -26.90 50.69
N VAL A 193 -58.56 -27.37 49.45
CA VAL A 193 -57.59 -28.19 48.73
C VAL A 193 -56.36 -27.32 48.48
N CYS A 194 -55.25 -27.63 49.16
CA CYS A 194 -53.94 -27.14 48.75
C CYS A 194 -53.58 -27.85 47.45
N SER A 195 -53.63 -27.12 46.34
CA SER A 195 -53.08 -27.57 45.06
C SER A 195 -51.56 -27.48 45.13
N GLU A 196 -50.91 -28.63 45.31
CA GLU A 196 -49.48 -28.81 45.06
C GLU A 196 -49.22 -28.61 43.56
N TYR A 197 -48.66 -27.45 43.18
CA TYR A 197 -47.98 -27.32 41.90
C TYR A 197 -46.49 -27.58 42.11
N HIS A 198 -46.10 -28.83 41.90
CA HIS A 198 -44.75 -29.19 41.50
C HIS A 198 -44.58 -29.00 40.00
N ALA A 199 -43.75 -28.03 39.62
CA ALA A 199 -43.03 -27.96 38.35
C ALA A 199 -41.72 -27.21 38.67
N GLY A 200 -40.64 -27.90 39.02
CA GLY A 200 -39.73 -28.55 38.08
C GLY A 200 -38.57 -27.60 37.78
N PRO A 201 -37.34 -27.84 38.26
CA PRO A 201 -36.20 -27.01 37.92
C PRO A 201 -35.71 -27.42 36.55
N ASN A 202 -36.01 -26.64 35.51
CA ASN A 202 -35.31 -26.78 34.25
C ASN A 202 -33.95 -26.12 34.38
N GLU A 203 -32.95 -26.98 34.62
CA GLU A 203 -31.55 -26.72 34.31
C GLU A 203 -31.43 -26.38 32.81
N THR A 204 -31.29 -25.09 32.48
CA THR A 204 -30.63 -24.69 31.24
C THR A 204 -29.19 -24.33 31.57
N ASN A 205 -28.32 -25.29 31.29
CA ASN A 205 -26.88 -25.13 31.13
C ASN A 205 -26.59 -23.93 30.21
N TYR A 206 -26.13 -22.82 30.80
CA TYR A 206 -25.32 -21.86 30.07
C TYR A 206 -23.86 -22.25 30.29
N SER A 207 -23.30 -22.84 29.24
CA SER A 207 -21.87 -23.00 29.04
C SER A 207 -21.14 -21.69 29.33
N ASN A 208 -20.33 -21.71 30.37
CA ASN A 208 -19.26 -20.75 30.61
C ASN A 208 -18.32 -20.77 29.40
N LEU A 209 -18.48 -19.82 28.46
CA LEU A 209 -17.39 -19.45 27.58
C LEU A 209 -16.61 -18.33 28.27
N THR A 210 -15.49 -18.73 28.86
CA THR A 210 -14.45 -17.86 29.37
C THR A 210 -14.07 -16.85 28.29
N MET A 211 -14.35 -15.57 28.53
CA MET A 211 -13.75 -14.48 27.76
C MET A 211 -12.25 -14.48 28.05
N THR A 212 -11.48 -15.14 27.18
CA THR A 212 -10.05 -14.97 27.10
C THR A 212 -9.79 -13.51 26.78
N LYS A 213 -9.25 -12.80 27.76
CA LYS A 213 -8.73 -11.44 27.65
C LYS A 213 -7.67 -11.45 26.55
N ILE A 214 -8.03 -11.00 25.34
CA ILE A 214 -7.03 -10.68 24.32
C ILE A 214 -6.39 -9.38 24.80
N GLU A 215 -5.27 -9.53 25.51
CA GLU A 215 -4.31 -8.47 25.71
C GLU A 215 -3.85 -8.04 24.31
N LEU A 216 -4.33 -6.88 23.88
CA LEU A 216 -3.74 -6.16 22.76
C LEU A 216 -2.33 -5.77 23.18
N ASN A 217 -1.40 -6.62 22.77
CA ASN A 217 0.02 -6.36 22.77
C ASN A 217 0.25 -5.06 21.98
N HIS A 218 0.37 -3.94 22.69
CA HIS A 218 1.06 -2.76 22.18
C HIS A 218 2.56 -3.08 22.10
N GLN A 219 2.92 -3.99 21.19
CA GLN A 219 4.27 -4.08 20.69
C GLN A 219 4.42 -3.03 19.61
N SER A 220 5.14 -1.99 20.00
CA SER A 220 5.83 -1.05 19.14
C SER A 220 6.41 -1.75 17.90
N LEU A 221 5.73 -1.62 16.77
CA LEU A 221 6.43 -1.63 15.50
C LEU A 221 7.23 -0.34 15.46
N GLN A 222 8.52 -0.50 15.73
CA GLN A 222 9.58 0.37 15.27
C GLN A 222 9.32 0.67 13.79
N THR A 223 8.67 1.80 13.52
CA THR A 223 8.82 2.49 12.25
C THR A 223 10.29 2.81 12.14
N ASN A 224 10.96 2.12 11.23
CA ASN A 224 12.32 2.45 10.81
C ASN A 224 12.40 3.96 10.61
N ASN A 225 13.22 4.59 11.45
CA ASN A 225 13.79 5.91 11.26
C ASN A 225 14.49 5.92 9.90
N ILE A 226 13.76 6.19 8.83
CA ILE A 226 14.33 6.84 7.67
C ILE A 226 14.14 8.32 7.97
N ASN A 227 15.22 8.86 8.50
CA ASN A 227 15.46 10.28 8.67
C ASN A 227 14.85 11.06 7.50
N MET A 228 13.71 11.71 7.76
CA MET A 228 13.26 12.88 7.01
C MET A 228 14.20 14.04 7.37
N THR A 229 15.48 13.89 7.04
CA THR A 229 16.35 15.05 6.85
C THR A 229 15.85 15.73 5.59
N ASP A 230 15.34 16.95 5.78
CA ASP A 230 15.19 18.00 4.77
C ASP A 230 15.59 17.56 3.37
N LEU A 231 14.60 17.44 2.48
CA LEU A 231 14.85 17.41 1.04
C LEU A 231 15.49 18.75 0.67
N ASP A 232 16.81 18.85 0.82
CA ASP A 232 17.59 20.00 0.42
C ASP A 232 17.67 20.05 -1.11
N LEU A 233 16.61 20.60 -1.69
CA LEU A 233 16.44 20.86 -3.12
C LEU A 233 17.48 21.84 -3.66
N THR A 234 18.31 22.47 -2.80
CA THR A 234 19.35 23.42 -3.22
C THR A 234 20.36 22.79 -4.17
N THR A 235 20.73 21.53 -3.96
CA THR A 235 21.67 20.82 -4.85
C THR A 235 21.02 20.47 -6.19
N HIS A 236 19.77 20.00 -6.18
CA HIS A 236 19.00 19.73 -7.38
C HIS A 236 18.75 21.00 -8.21
N LEU A 237 18.35 22.10 -7.58
CA LEU A 237 18.12 23.38 -8.24
C LEU A 237 19.41 24.01 -8.78
N LYS A 238 20.55 23.84 -8.09
CA LYS A 238 21.86 24.23 -8.64
C LYS A 238 22.21 23.46 -9.91
N THR A 239 21.93 22.14 -9.93
CA THR A 239 22.15 21.30 -11.12
C THR A 239 21.24 21.71 -12.28
N VAL A 240 19.95 21.93 -12.02
CA VAL A 240 18.99 22.43 -13.02
C VAL A 240 19.43 23.79 -13.57
N LYS A 241 19.85 24.72 -12.70
CA LYS A 241 20.35 26.03 -13.12
C LYS A 241 21.61 25.93 -13.98
N LYS A 242 22.53 25.02 -13.66
CA LYS A 242 23.73 24.76 -14.46
C LYS A 242 23.36 24.21 -15.84
N LEU A 243 22.45 23.23 -15.91
CA LEU A 243 22.00 22.65 -17.18
C LEU A 243 21.32 23.69 -18.09
N LEU A 244 20.50 24.58 -17.53
CA LEU A 244 19.89 25.67 -18.28
C LEU A 244 20.95 26.65 -18.81
N HIS A 245 21.96 26.96 -18.00
CA HIS A 245 23.07 27.81 -18.43
C HIS A 245 23.94 27.14 -19.52
N ASP A 246 24.20 25.85 -19.41
CA ASP A 246 24.94 25.08 -20.42
C ASP A 246 24.15 25.01 -21.75
N GLN A 247 22.82 24.90 -21.69
CA GLN A 247 21.95 24.99 -22.87
C GLN A 247 22.00 26.37 -23.53
N GLU A 248 21.97 27.45 -22.76
CA GLU A 248 22.10 28.82 -23.29
C GLU A 248 23.46 29.04 -23.97
N ASN A 249 24.53 28.51 -23.38
CA ASN A 249 25.87 28.61 -23.97
C ASN A 249 25.96 27.81 -25.28
N LEU A 250 25.39 26.60 -25.33
CA LEU A 250 25.34 25.80 -26.55
C LEU A 250 24.53 26.48 -27.66
N ILE A 251 23.41 27.11 -27.33
CA ILE A 251 22.62 27.90 -28.30
C ILE A 251 23.44 29.10 -28.80
N ARG A 252 24.20 29.77 -27.93
CA ARG A 252 25.07 30.89 -28.30
C ARG A 252 26.18 30.43 -29.24
N ASP A 253 26.81 29.31 -28.95
CA ASP A 253 27.88 28.74 -29.79
C ASP A 253 27.35 28.34 -31.17
N LEU A 254 26.17 27.72 -31.22
CA LEU A 254 25.50 27.40 -32.49
C LEU A 254 25.16 28.65 -33.31
N ARG A 255 24.70 29.73 -32.66
CA ARG A 255 24.49 31.02 -33.33
C ARG A 255 25.79 31.63 -33.83
N CYS A 256 26.87 31.51 -33.07
CA CYS A 256 28.20 31.99 -33.46
C CYS A 256 28.70 31.24 -34.69
N ILE A 257 28.63 29.90 -34.68
CA ILE A 257 28.98 29.04 -35.83
C ILE A 257 28.11 29.39 -37.04
N SER A 258 26.79 29.54 -36.84
CA SER A 258 25.87 29.93 -37.91
C SER A 258 26.23 31.30 -38.49
N SER A 259 26.61 32.28 -37.67
CA SER A 259 27.02 33.60 -38.16
C SER A 259 28.32 33.56 -38.95
N VAL A 260 29.28 32.73 -38.54
CA VAL A 260 30.55 32.53 -39.28
C VAL A 260 30.30 31.89 -40.64
N LEU A 261 29.45 30.85 -40.71
CA LEU A 261 29.09 30.20 -41.97
C LEU A 261 28.37 31.15 -42.93
N ILE A 262 27.46 32.00 -42.43
CA ILE A 262 26.76 33.00 -43.24
C ILE A 262 27.72 34.07 -43.78
N THR A 263 28.73 34.47 -42.99
CA THR A 263 29.76 35.41 -43.49
C THR A 263 30.74 34.78 -44.48
N GLU A 264 31.04 33.48 -44.38
CA GLU A 264 31.91 32.79 -45.34
C GLU A 264 31.22 32.55 -46.70
N GLU A 265 29.90 32.37 -46.74
CA GLU A 265 29.14 32.35 -48.00
C GLU A 265 29.15 33.70 -48.72
N SER A 266 29.19 34.83 -47.99
CA SER A 266 29.26 36.17 -48.59
C SER A 266 30.64 36.58 -49.12
N PHE A 267 31.67 35.75 -48.93
CA PHE A 267 33.03 36.00 -49.45
C PHE A 267 33.30 35.27 -50.78
N PHE A 268 32.35 34.45 -51.24
CA PHE A 268 32.42 33.69 -52.49
C PHE A 268 31.44 34.17 -53.59
N ASP A 269 30.74 35.30 -53.37
CA ASP A 269 30.01 36.06 -54.38
C ASP A 269 30.70 37.39 -54.71
#